data_AF-A0A5C4SX63-F1
#
_entry.id   AF-A0A5C4SX63-F1
#
_cell.length_a   1.000
_cell.length_b   1.000
_cell.length_c   1.000
_cell.angle_alpha   90.00
_cell.angle_beta   90.00
_cell.angle_gamma   90.00
#
_symmetry.space_group_name_H-M   'P 1'
#
loop_
_entity.id
_entity.type
_entity.pdbx_description
1 polymer ?
#
loop_
_entity_poly.entity_id
_entity_poly.type
_entity_poly.pdbx_seq_one_letter_code
_entity_poly.pdbx_strand_id
1 'polypeptide(L)'
;MRMYALLKEQVDNAKKVMIYESENGVYVFLYDTQEDKSCYANLWFETIEEALEYCTHELDVEPEQWVVIIDPKEGQYHDIISPLKRGTIV
;
A
#
# COMPACT_ATOMS: atom_id res chain seq x y z
N MET A 1 2.33 -3.90 10.58
CA MET A 1 3.32 -3.21 9.71
C MET A 1 2.61 -2.48 8.56
N ARG A 2 3.21 -1.45 7.94
CA ARG A 2 2.68 -0.81 6.72
C ARG A 2 3.74 -0.70 5.62
N MET A 3 3.36 -0.99 4.38
CA MET A 3 4.23 -0.80 3.22
C MET A 3 3.41 -0.49 1.96
N TYR A 4 4.02 0.19 0.99
CA TYR A 4 3.37 0.45 -0.30
C TYR A 4 4.31 0.17 -1.46
N ALA A 5 3.75 -0.07 -2.63
CA ALA A 5 4.47 -0.19 -3.88
C ALA A 5 3.77 0.64 -4.97
N LEU A 6 4.57 1.17 -5.90
CA LEU A 6 4.07 1.75 -7.14
C LEU A 6 4.05 0.66 -8.20
N LEU A 7 2.94 0.57 -8.94
CA LEU A 7 2.83 -0.39 -10.05
C LEU A 7 3.57 0.18 -11.27
N LYS A 8 4.39 -0.66 -11.93
CA LYS A 8 5.15 -0.28 -13.14
C LYS A 8 4.21 -0.05 -14.32
N GLU A 9 3.22 -0.93 -14.45
CA GLU A 9 2.14 -0.83 -15.42
C GLU A 9 0.80 -0.76 -14.69
N GLN A 10 -0.17 -0.05 -15.27
CA GLN A 10 -1.51 0.01 -14.69
C GLN A 10 -2.18 -1.36 -14.85
N VAL A 11 -2.45 -2.02 -13.73
CA VAL A 11 -3.28 -3.22 -13.69
C VAL A 11 -4.69 -2.79 -13.29
N ASP A 12 -5.67 -3.03 -14.16
CA ASP A 12 -7.02 -2.46 -14.08
C ASP A 12 -7.02 -0.94 -13.90
N ASN A 13 -7.42 -0.44 -12.73
CA ASN A 13 -7.37 0.97 -12.35
C ASN A 13 -6.26 1.28 -11.34
N ALA A 14 -5.54 0.27 -10.83
CA ALA A 14 -4.54 0.45 -9.80
C ALA A 14 -3.23 1.02 -10.35
N LYS A 15 -2.67 2.01 -9.64
CA LYS A 15 -1.36 2.61 -9.90
C LYS A 15 -0.43 2.54 -8.70
N LYS A 16 -1.00 2.28 -7.52
CA LYS A 16 -0.32 2.12 -6.24
C LYS A 16 -1.11 1.14 -5.40
N VAL A 17 -0.39 0.38 -4.58
CA VAL A 17 -0.96 -0.55 -3.61
C VAL A 17 -0.31 -0.31 -2.24
N MET A 18 -1.06 -0.46 -1.17
CA MET A 18 -0.55 -0.43 0.20
C MET A 18 -1.02 -1.65 0.96
N ILE A 19 -0.11 -2.31 1.66
CA ILE A 19 -0.42 -3.34 2.64
C ILE A 19 -0.37 -2.74 4.04
N TYR A 20 -1.40 -3.02 4.83
CA TYR A 20 -1.46 -2.74 6.25
C TYR A 20 -1.78 -4.02 7.02
N GLU A 21 -0.78 -4.52 7.73
CA GLU A 21 -0.91 -5.62 8.66
C GLU A 21 -1.32 -5.05 10.04
N SER A 22 -2.48 -5.52 10.51
CA SER A 22 -3.12 -5.17 11.77
C SER A 22 -3.28 -6.40 12.67
N GLU A 23 -3.74 -6.20 13.91
CA GLU A 23 -4.06 -7.32 14.82
C GLU A 23 -5.21 -8.21 14.31
N ASN A 24 -6.04 -7.70 13.40
CA ASN A 24 -7.24 -8.39 12.89
C ASN A 24 -7.03 -8.94 11.47
N GLY A 25 -5.78 -9.08 11.01
CA GLY A 25 -5.44 -9.50 9.66
C GLY A 25 -4.86 -8.37 8.81
N VAL A 26 -4.80 -8.60 7.50
CA VAL A 26 -4.02 -7.81 6.57
C VAL A 26 -4.92 -7.16 5.52
N TYR A 27 -4.81 -5.84 5.38
CA TYR A 27 -5.54 -5.06 4.40
C TYR A 27 -4.65 -4.71 3.22
N VAL A 28 -5.17 -4.92 2.01
CA VAL A 28 -4.56 -4.45 0.76
C VAL A 28 -5.42 -3.32 0.22
N PHE A 29 -4.86 -2.13 0.11
CA PHE A 29 -5.53 -0.94 -0.40
C PHE A 29 -5.06 -0.62 -1.81
N LEU A 30 -6.01 -0.43 -2.72
CA LEU A 30 -5.76 -0.13 -4.13
C LEU A 30 -6.06 1.34 -4.42
N TYR A 31 -5.15 1.98 -5.15
CA TYR A 31 -5.24 3.41 -5.47
C TYR A 31 -5.18 3.63 -6.98
N ASP A 32 -6.04 4.50 -7.49
CA ASP A 32 -6.11 4.91 -8.90
C ASP A 32 -5.19 6.10 -9.23
N THR A 33 -4.48 6.59 -8.21
CA THR A 33 -3.56 7.71 -8.23
C THR A 33 -2.34 7.44 -7.37
N GLN A 34 -1.21 8.02 -7.75
CA GLN A 34 0.00 8.02 -6.92
C GLN A 34 -0.07 9.10 -5.83
N GLU A 35 -0.95 10.08 -5.97
CA GLU A 35 -1.19 11.13 -4.98
C GLU A 35 -1.64 10.56 -3.63
N ASP A 36 -1.44 11.33 -2.56
CA ASP A 36 -1.89 10.96 -1.22
C ASP A 36 -3.39 11.23 -1.08
N LYS A 37 -4.19 10.30 -1.61
CA LYS A 37 -5.65 10.27 -1.58
C LYS A 37 -6.09 8.89 -1.07
N SER A 38 -7.33 8.83 -0.57
CA SER A 38 -7.95 7.57 -0.16
C SER A 38 -7.95 6.53 -1.27
N CYS A 39 -7.95 5.26 -0.86
CA CYS A 39 -8.07 4.14 -1.78
C CYS A 39 -9.43 4.14 -2.48
N TYR A 40 -9.49 3.55 -3.68
CA TYR A 40 -10.78 3.30 -4.35
C TYR A 40 -11.37 1.94 -3.99
N ALA A 41 -10.52 1.00 -3.54
CA ALA A 41 -10.91 -0.33 -3.11
C ALA A 41 -9.96 -0.86 -2.04
N ASN A 42 -10.45 -1.79 -1.23
CA ASN A 42 -9.63 -2.56 -0.30
C ASN A 42 -10.02 -4.04 -0.32
N LEU A 43 -9.06 -4.88 0.04
CA LEU A 43 -9.21 -6.32 0.23
C LEU A 43 -8.69 -6.67 1.63
N TRP A 44 -9.19 -7.76 2.19
CA TRP A 44 -8.78 -8.27 3.49
C TRP A 44 -8.34 -9.73 3.35
N PHE A 45 -7.26 -10.06 4.05
CA PHE A 45 -6.61 -11.37 4.09
C PHE A 45 -6.31 -11.75 5.54
N GLU A 46 -6.18 -13.05 5.82
CA GLU A 46 -5.84 -13.51 7.17
C GLU A 46 -4.37 -13.27 7.46
N THR A 47 -3.50 -13.47 6.46
CA THR A 47 -2.04 -13.44 6.64
C THR A 47 -1.34 -12.48 5.68
N ILE A 48 -0.11 -12.08 6.05
CA ILE A 48 0.71 -11.20 5.21
C ILE A 48 1.20 -11.92 3.96
N GLU A 49 1.43 -13.23 4.07
CA GLU A 49 1.83 -14.09 2.97
C GLU A 49 0.75 -14.13 1.87
N GLU A 50 -0.52 -14.32 2.24
CA GLU A 50 -1.65 -14.29 1.28
C GLU A 50 -1.77 -12.93 0.58
N ALA A 51 -1.62 -11.83 1.32
CA ALA A 51 -1.68 -10.49 0.76
C ALA A 51 -0.52 -10.21 -0.22
N LEU A 52 0.69 -10.68 0.10
CA LEU A 52 1.86 -10.55 -0.77
C LEU A 52 1.76 -11.45 -2.00
N GLU A 53 1.23 -12.67 -1.86
CA GLU A 53 0.97 -13.57 -2.98
C GLU A 53 -0.04 -12.93 -3.94
N TYR A 54 -1.14 -12.38 -3.43
CA TYR A 54 -2.10 -11.63 -4.24
C TYR A 54 -1.43 -10.46 -4.99
N CYS A 55 -0.63 -9.64 -4.30
CA CYS A 55 0.02 -8.49 -4.96
C CYS A 55 1.05 -8.92 -6.02
N THR A 56 1.72 -10.05 -5.82
CA THR A 56 2.70 -10.58 -6.78
C THR A 56 1.99 -11.15 -8.02
N HIS A 57 0.95 -11.96 -7.83
CA HIS A 57 0.28 -12.66 -8.92
C HIS A 57 -0.72 -11.80 -9.68
N GLU A 58 -1.49 -10.97 -8.98
CA GLU A 58 -2.58 -10.19 -9.59
C GLU A 58 -2.16 -8.78 -9.98
N LEU A 59 -1.14 -8.20 -9.31
CA LEU A 59 -0.71 -6.82 -9.54
C LEU A 59 0.72 -6.69 -10.08
N ASP A 60 1.42 -7.81 -10.30
CA ASP A 60 2.82 -7.86 -10.78
C ASP A 60 3.77 -6.98 -9.94
N VAL A 61 3.59 -7.01 -8.61
CA VAL A 61 4.43 -6.26 -7.67
C VAL A 61 5.61 -7.12 -7.21
N GLU A 62 6.82 -6.70 -7.54
CA GLU A 62 8.04 -7.36 -7.10
C GLU A 62 8.37 -7.04 -5.63
N PRO A 63 8.99 -7.98 -4.88
CA PRO A 63 9.41 -7.76 -3.49
C PRO A 63 10.26 -6.51 -3.25
N GLU A 64 11.10 -6.14 -4.22
CA GLU A 64 12.01 -4.99 -4.15
C GLU A 64 11.31 -3.64 -4.32
N GLN A 65 10.05 -3.62 -4.78
CA GLN A 65 9.27 -2.39 -4.96
C GLN A 65 8.63 -1.89 -3.66
N TRP A 66 8.58 -2.73 -2.62
CA TRP A 66 7.94 -2.38 -1.36
C TRP A 66 8.76 -1.36 -0.57
N VAL A 67 8.09 -0.29 -0.19
CA VAL A 67 8.61 0.75 0.70
C VAL A 67 7.84 0.71 2.01
N VAL A 68 8.53 0.41 3.10
CA VAL A 68 7.97 0.43 4.45
C VAL A 68 7.67 1.88 4.85
N ILE A 69 6.48 2.11 5.39
CA ILE A 69 6.02 3.42 5.86
C ILE A 69 5.61 3.33 7.32
N ILE A 70 5.73 4.46 8.03
CA ILE A 70 5.30 4.56 9.42
C ILE A 70 3.78 4.62 9.53
N ASP A 71 3.25 4.25 10.69
CA ASP A 71 1.84 4.45 11.00
C ASP A 71 1.47 5.94 10.92
N PRO A 72 0.22 6.24 10.52
CA PRO A 72 -0.22 7.62 10.45
C PRO A 72 -0.36 8.19 11.87
N LYS A 73 -0.54 9.50 12.01
CA LYS A 73 -0.78 10.07 13.33
C LYS A 73 -2.11 9.56 13.89
N GLU A 74 -2.21 9.51 15.22
CA GLU A 74 -3.46 9.15 15.89
C GLU A 74 -4.64 9.99 15.36
N GLY A 75 -5.75 9.32 15.04
CA GLY A 75 -6.94 9.93 14.45
C GLY A 75 -6.91 10.14 12.93
N GLN A 76 -5.83 9.73 12.23
CA GLN A 76 -5.78 9.71 10.77
C GLN A 76 -6.13 8.32 10.21
N TYR A 77 -6.68 8.29 9.00
CA TYR A 77 -7.02 7.03 8.34
C TYR A 77 -5.76 6.29 7.86
N HIS A 78 -5.77 4.97 8.00
CA HIS A 78 -4.66 4.10 7.60
C HIS A 78 -4.54 3.93 6.09
N ASP A 79 -5.55 4.29 5.30
CA ASP A 79 -5.49 4.30 3.83
C ASP A 79 -4.76 5.53 3.28
N ILE A 80 -4.40 6.50 4.13
CA ILE A 80 -3.61 7.68 3.75
C ILE A 80 -2.14 7.40 4.07
N ILE A 81 -1.27 7.52 3.07
CA ILE A 81 0.16 7.21 3.20
C ILE A 81 0.92 8.39 3.84
N SER A 82 0.28 9.55 3.95
CA SER A 82 0.85 10.83 4.40
C SER A 82 1.93 11.32 3.42
N PRO A 83 2.11 12.63 3.24
CA PRO A 83 3.06 13.13 2.27
C PRO A 83 4.46 12.65 2.69
N LEU A 84 5.07 11.83 1.82
CA LEU A 84 6.50 11.55 1.85
C LEU A 84 7.19 12.90 2.01
N LYS A 85 7.74 13.21 3.19
CA LYS A 85 8.71 14.29 3.29
C LYS A 85 9.85 13.85 2.38
N ARG A 86 9.89 14.38 1.16
CA ARG A 86 11.12 14.40 0.37
C ARG A 86 12.17 14.95 1.32
N GLY A 87 13.08 14.09 1.77
CA GLY A 87 14.23 14.56 2.53
C GLY A 87 14.89 15.63 1.69
N THR A 88 14.87 16.87 2.17
CA THR A 88 15.79 17.89 1.67
C THR A 88 17.17 17.29 1.84
N ILE A 89 17.84 16.98 0.74
CA ILE A 89 19.28 16.77 0.75
C ILE A 89 19.85 18.14 1.13
N VAL A 90 20.29 18.27 2.38
CA VAL A 90 21.14 19.39 2.84
C VAL A 90 22.60 19.05 2.62
#